data_AF-A0A1J4MI00-F1
#
_entry.id   AF-A0A1J4MI00-F1
#
_cell.length_a   1.000
_cell.length_b   1.000
_cell.length_c   1.000
_cell.angle_alpha   90.00
_cell.angle_beta   90.00
_cell.angle_gamma   90.00
#
_symmetry.space_group_name_H-M   'P 1'
#
loop_
_entity.id
_entity.type
_entity.pdbx_description
1 polymer ?
#
loop_
_entity_poly.entity_id
_entity_poly.type
_entity_poly.pdbx_seq_one_letter_code
_entity_poly.pdbx_strand_id
1 'polypeptide(L)'
;MTQVMDFLRENQSFESIQFTEEIISNVNTNGIMNRNIKISPGDSLCTVILKNGVEEVIRSNVGGELSEINMNIKNINGECKSSSWIAIIINSKY
;
A
#
# COMPACT_ATOMS: atom_id res chain seq x y z
N MET A 1 -8.01 10.34 13.46
CA MET A 1 -6.94 9.76 12.64
C MET A 1 -7.25 8.28 12.51
N THR A 2 -7.57 7.79 11.32
CA THR A 2 -7.97 6.39 11.11
C THR A 2 -6.91 5.75 10.23
N GLN A 3 -6.09 4.87 10.81
CA GLN A 3 -5.15 4.05 10.06
C GLN A 3 -5.93 2.88 9.45
N VAL A 4 -5.82 2.68 8.14
CA VAL A 4 -6.41 1.53 7.47
C VAL A 4 -5.34 0.44 7.45
N MET A 5 -5.48 -0.54 8.34
CA MET A 5 -4.75 -1.79 8.25
C MET A 5 -5.58 -2.76 7.42
N ASP A 6 -5.34 -2.83 6.12
CA ASP A 6 -5.64 -4.07 5.41
C ASP A 6 -4.57 -5.08 5.81
N PHE A 7 -4.98 -6.03 6.65
CA PHE A 7 -4.13 -7.09 7.15
C PHE A 7 -3.71 -7.97 5.97
N LEU A 8 -2.48 -7.81 5.49
CA LEU A 8 -1.73 -8.98 5.03
C LEU A 8 -1.78 -9.98 6.18
N ARG A 9 -2.25 -11.21 5.93
CA ARG A 9 -2.40 -12.20 7.00
C ARG A 9 -1.03 -12.37 7.66
N GLU A 10 -0.99 -12.34 9.00
CA GLU A 10 0.25 -12.56 9.75
C GLU A 10 0.99 -13.79 9.19
N ASN A 11 2.30 -13.63 8.96
CA ASN A 11 3.21 -14.63 8.38
C ASN A 11 3.13 -14.86 6.85
N GLN A 12 2.45 -14.02 6.07
CA GLN A 12 2.61 -14.05 4.61
C GLN A 12 4.01 -13.52 4.22
N SER A 13 4.78 -14.39 3.57
CA SER A 13 6.07 -14.03 2.96
C SER A 13 5.86 -13.49 1.55
N PHE A 14 6.30 -12.27 1.32
CA PHE A 14 6.22 -11.61 0.01
C PHE A 14 7.60 -11.50 -0.66
N GLU A 15 7.56 -11.45 -1.98
CA GLU A 15 8.72 -11.33 -2.87
C GLU A 15 8.87 -9.89 -3.36
N SER A 16 7.78 -9.25 -3.77
CA SER A 16 7.79 -7.85 -4.19
C SER A 16 6.42 -7.18 -4.06
N ILE A 17 6.41 -5.85 -4.10
CA ILE A 17 5.19 -5.04 -4.10
C ILE A 17 5.25 -4.04 -5.25
N GLN A 18 4.22 -4.07 -6.09
CA GLN A 18 4.06 -3.24 -7.28
C GLN A 18 2.87 -2.30 -7.07
N PHE A 19 3.14 -1.02 -6.89
CA PHE A 19 2.08 -0.01 -6.79
C PHE A 19 1.53 0.35 -8.17
N THR A 20 0.26 0.75 -8.24
CA THR A 20 -0.37 1.14 -9.51
C THR A 20 0.29 2.40 -10.08
N GLU A 21 0.28 2.54 -11.42
CA GLU A 21 0.90 3.70 -12.09
C GLU A 21 0.33 5.04 -11.63
N GLU A 22 -0.96 5.09 -11.32
CA GLU A 22 -1.63 6.25 -10.75
C GLU A 22 -0.93 6.71 -9.46
N ILE A 23 -0.59 5.75 -8.60
CA ILE A 23 0.03 5.93 -7.29
C ILE A 23 1.52 6.25 -7.38
N ILE A 24 2.25 5.76 -8.39
CA ILE A 24 3.70 5.98 -8.54
C ILE A 24 4.08 6.96 -9.66
N SER A 25 3.11 7.55 -10.35
CA SER A 25 3.32 8.49 -11.45
C SER A 25 4.36 9.57 -11.07
N ASN A 26 5.44 9.67 -11.87
CA ASN A 26 6.50 10.67 -11.76
C ASN A 26 7.39 10.66 -10.50
N VAL A 27 7.61 9.52 -9.82
CA VAL A 27 8.51 9.53 -8.64
C VAL A 27 9.42 8.30 -8.54
N ASN A 28 10.71 8.56 -8.36
CA ASN A 28 11.75 7.57 -8.07
C ASN A 28 12.25 7.79 -6.64
N THR A 29 11.53 7.27 -5.63
CA THR A 29 11.91 7.46 -4.22
C THR A 29 11.88 6.15 -3.43
N ASN A 30 13.01 5.89 -2.76
CA ASN A 30 13.08 5.05 -1.58
C ASN A 30 12.70 5.91 -0.37
N GLY A 31 11.70 5.50 0.43
CA GLY A 31 11.25 6.28 1.58
C GLY A 31 9.72 6.38 1.71
N ILE A 32 9.26 7.43 2.40
CA ILE A 32 7.83 7.79 2.45
C ILE A 32 7.55 8.78 1.31
N MET A 33 6.57 8.48 0.48
CA MET A 33 6.12 9.33 -0.63
C MET A 33 4.79 9.98 -0.27
N ASN A 34 4.72 11.32 -0.36
CA ASN A 34 3.48 12.04 -0.17
C ASN A 34 2.70 12.13 -1.48
N ARG A 35 1.39 11.90 -1.42
CA ARG A 35 0.44 12.02 -2.52
C ARG A 35 -0.76 12.84 -2.07
N ASN A 36 -1.48 13.39 -3.04
CA ASN A 36 -2.79 14.03 -2.85
C ASN A 36 -3.74 13.40 -3.88
N ILE A 37 -3.91 12.07 -3.83
CA ILE A 37 -4.73 11.30 -4.78
C ILE A 37 -6.05 10.95 -4.10
N LYS A 38 -7.18 11.18 -4.79
CA LYS A 38 -8.48 10.72 -4.29
C LYS A 38 -8.62 9.22 -4.51
N ILE A 39 -8.92 8.50 -3.45
CA ILE A 39 -9.14 7.05 -3.45
C ILE A 39 -10.57 6.78 -2.99
N SER A 40 -11.24 5.83 -3.63
CA SER A 40 -12.54 5.29 -3.23
C SER A 40 -12.38 3.92 -2.56
N PRO A 41 -13.36 3.47 -1.75
CA PRO A 41 -13.40 2.09 -1.31
C PRO A 41 -13.41 1.14 -2.52
N GLY A 42 -12.54 0.13 -2.52
CA GLY A 42 -12.38 -0.86 -3.59
C GLY A 42 -11.27 -0.54 -4.60
N ASP A 43 -10.76 0.69 -4.63
CA ASP A 43 -9.68 1.08 -5.55
C ASP A 43 -8.39 0.31 -5.25
N SER A 44 -7.71 -0.15 -6.30
CA SER A 44 -6.46 -0.90 -6.21
C SER A 44 -5.30 0.01 -5.81
N LEU A 45 -4.60 -0.34 -4.73
CA LEU A 45 -3.45 0.40 -4.21
C LEU A 45 -2.12 -0.19 -4.71
N CYS A 46 -1.97 -1.51 -4.59
CA CYS A 46 -0.80 -2.23 -5.07
C CYS A 46 -1.12 -3.71 -5.30
N THR A 47 -0.27 -4.37 -6.07
CA THR A 47 -0.19 -5.82 -6.17
C THR A 47 0.99 -6.30 -5.35
N VAL A 48 0.76 -7.29 -4.49
CA VAL A 48 1.79 -7.99 -3.73
C VAL A 48 2.05 -9.33 -4.42
N ILE A 49 3.30 -9.61 -4.74
CA ILE A 49 3.73 -10.91 -5.25
C ILE A 49 4.26 -11.71 -4.06
N LEU A 50 3.61 -12.83 -3.76
CA LEU A 50 4.00 -13.75 -2.70
C LEU A 50 5.17 -14.63 -3.17
N LYS A 51 5.96 -15.19 -2.24
CA LYS A 51 7.11 -16.07 -2.58
C LYS A 51 6.74 -17.35 -3.34
N ASN A 52 5.46 -17.73 -3.32
CA ASN A 52 4.94 -18.86 -4.10
C ASN A 52 4.48 -18.43 -5.52
N GLY A 53 4.73 -17.18 -5.92
CA GLY A 53 4.34 -16.63 -7.22
C GLY A 53 2.88 -16.17 -7.31
N VAL A 54 2.10 -16.24 -6.23
CA VAL A 54 0.71 -15.77 -6.22
C VAL A 54 0.68 -14.25 -6.14
N GLU A 55 -0.12 -13.63 -7.00
CA GLU A 55 -0.36 -12.18 -6.99
C GLU A 55 -1.65 -11.86 -6.22
N GLU A 56 -1.56 -10.98 -5.24
CA GLU A 56 -2.71 -10.46 -4.47
C GLU A 56 -2.83 -8.95 -4.65
N VAL A 57 -4.02 -8.49 -5.06
CA VAL A 57 -4.30 -7.06 -5.22
C VAL A 57 -4.82 -6.49 -3.90
N ILE A 58 -4.07 -5.55 -3.33
CA ILE A 58 -4.48 -4.78 -2.17
C ILE A 58 -5.38 -3.64 -2.64
N ARG A 59 -6.56 -3.55 -2.04
CA ARG A 59 -7.57 -2.54 -2.34
C ARG A 59 -7.80 -1.68 -1.12
N SER A 60 -8.21 -0.44 -1.33
CA SER A 60 -8.56 0.44 -0.22
C SER A 60 -9.89 0.02 0.39
N ASN A 61 -9.95 -0.16 1.71
CA ASN A 61 -11.22 -0.35 2.42
C ASN A 61 -11.98 0.95 2.69
N VAL A 62 -11.36 2.11 2.50
CA VAL A 62 -11.97 3.42 2.77
C VAL A 62 -11.82 4.38 1.60
N GLY A 63 -12.67 5.40 1.56
CA GLY A 63 -12.51 6.55 0.68
C GLY A 63 -11.78 7.68 1.37
N GLY A 64 -11.07 8.50 0.60
CA GLY A 64 -10.40 9.70 1.10
C GLY A 64 -9.29 10.20 0.20
N GLU A 65 -8.34 10.90 0.80
CA GLU A 65 -7.14 11.39 0.16
C GLU A 65 -5.96 10.52 0.60
N LEU A 66 -5.38 9.78 -0.36
CA LEU A 66 -4.12 9.07 -0.17
C LEU A 66 -3.02 10.10 0.03
N SER A 67 -2.57 10.22 1.28
CA SER A 67 -1.62 11.24 1.74
C SER A 67 -0.19 10.73 1.70
N GLU A 68 0.05 9.49 2.13
CA GLU A 68 1.39 8.92 2.23
C GLU A 68 1.42 7.48 1.71
N ILE A 69 2.53 7.08 1.12
CA ILE A 69 2.83 5.72 0.68
C ILE A 69 4.20 5.35 1.20
N ASN A 70 4.30 4.18 1.81
CA ASN A 70 5.57 3.65 2.29
C ASN A 70 6.28 2.86 1.18
N MET A 71 7.17 3.51 0.44
CA MET A 71 7.93 2.87 -0.63
C MET A 71 9.02 1.94 -0.10
N ASN A 72 9.36 2.02 1.19
CA ASN A 72 10.33 1.11 1.80
C ASN A 72 9.82 -0.34 1.83
N ILE A 73 8.50 -0.54 1.75
CA ILE A 73 7.89 -1.86 1.75
C ILE A 73 8.23 -2.65 0.48
N LYS A 74 8.63 -1.97 -0.62
CA LYS A 74 9.04 -2.61 -1.88
C LYS A 74 10.22 -3.57 -1.75
N ASN A 75 11.10 -3.33 -0.78
CA ASN A 75 12.35 -4.07 -0.60
C ASN A 75 12.33 -5.05 0.57
N ILE A 76 11.18 -5.24 1.23
CA ILE A 76 11.09 -6.19 2.33
C ILE A 76 10.98 -7.60 1.73
N ASN A 77 12.10 -8.29 1.65
CA ASN A 77 12.12 -9.74 1.49
C ASN A 77 11.92 -10.34 2.90
N GLY A 78 10.67 -10.51 3.34
CA GLY A 78 10.40 -10.83 4.75
C GLY A 78 8.92 -10.96 5.13
N GLU A 79 8.68 -11.10 6.43
CA GLU A 79 7.34 -11.18 7.03
C GLU A 79 6.76 -9.79 7.24
N CYS A 80 5.43 -9.66 7.09
CA CYS A 80 4.71 -8.43 7.39
C CYS A 80 4.78 -8.16 8.91
N LYS A 81 5.49 -7.11 9.33
CA LYS A 81 5.60 -6.71 10.75
C LYS A 81 4.57 -5.64 11.07
N SER A 82 4.30 -5.38 12.35
CA SER A 82 3.41 -4.29 12.78
C SER A 82 3.85 -2.89 12.30
N SER A 83 5.12 -2.73 11.92
CA SER A 83 5.66 -1.52 11.30
C SER A 83 5.53 -1.47 9.77
N SER A 84 5.05 -2.55 9.13
CA SER A 84 4.82 -2.65 7.69
C SER A 84 3.43 -2.09 7.34
N TRP A 85 3.39 -0.82 6.94
CA TRP A 85 2.21 -0.17 6.38
C TRP A 85 2.44 0.15 4.90
N ILE A 86 1.37 0.18 4.09
CA ILE A 86 1.42 0.45 2.64
C ILE A 86 1.09 1.91 2.35
N ALA A 87 -0.01 2.42 2.92
CA ALA A 87 -0.56 3.73 2.62
C ALA A 87 -1.24 4.37 3.83
N ILE A 88 -1.20 5.70 3.91
CA ILE A 88 -2.04 6.50 4.81
C ILE A 88 -3.07 7.22 3.95
N ILE A 89 -4.34 6.91 4.20
CA ILE A 89 -5.48 7.59 3.59
C ILE A 89 -6.09 8.47 4.66
N ILE A 90 -5.98 9.78 4.46
CA ILE A 90 -6.70 10.74 5.28
C ILE A 90 -8.13 10.70 4.78
N ASN A 91 -9.03 10.26 5.65
CA ASN A 91 -10.46 10.29 5.35
C ASN A 91 -10.92 11.75 5.27
N SER A 92 -10.71 12.35 4.11
CA SER A 92 -11.39 13.52 3.61
C SER A 92 -12.80 13.07 3.23
N LYS A 93 -13.60 12.82 4.26
CA LYS A 93 -14.98 13.26 4.40
C LYS A 93 -15.77 13.55 3.10
N TYR A 94 -16.98 13.04 2.94
CA TYR A 94 -17.96 12.77 4.00
C TYR A 94 -17.91 13.74 5.18
#